data_AF-A0A842ITN6-F1
#
_entry.id   AF-A0A842ITN6-F1
#
_cell.length_a   1.000
_cell.length_b   1.000
_cell.length_c   1.000
_cell.angle_alpha   90.00
_cell.angle_beta   90.00
_cell.angle_gamma   90.00
#
_symmetry.space_group_name_H-M   'P 1'
#
loop_
_entity.id
_entity.type
_entity.pdbx_description
1 polymer ?
#
loop_
_entity_poly.entity_id
_entity_poly.type
_entity_poly.pdbx_seq_one_letter_code
_entity_poly.pdbx_strand_id
1 'polypeptide(L)'
;MLATTIFAQEDLKPEFEVKVITSVESIIPDGLGRSRLISANDKRDYKKFTSTQSEDDNTRNTSKRKDIRVKDFEETKLLNFYNVAGIRFQNIAANDAVISSKLTTMISEGWDLIFVTSAVESDSGEKDGNGIFITRYIFKRKID
;
A
#
# COMPACT_ATOMS: atom_id res chain seq x y z
N MET A 1 6.65 -46.57 -34.55
CA MET A 1 7.06 -46.15 -33.19
C MET A 1 6.52 -44.74 -33.01
N LEU A 2 5.42 -44.59 -32.28
CA LEU A 2 4.76 -43.28 -32.10
C LEU A 2 5.49 -42.56 -30.96
N ALA A 3 6.22 -41.48 -31.28
CA ALA A 3 6.88 -40.66 -30.27
C ALA A 3 5.85 -39.71 -29.66
N THR A 4 5.38 -40.02 -28.46
CA THR A 4 4.50 -39.14 -27.69
C THR A 4 5.38 -38.10 -26.98
N THR A 5 5.43 -36.89 -27.52
CA THR A 5 6.12 -35.77 -26.88
C THR A 5 5.26 -35.26 -25.72
N ILE A 6 5.71 -35.49 -24.48
CA ILE A 6 5.08 -34.93 -23.28
C ILE A 6 5.56 -33.49 -23.15
N PHE A 7 4.65 -32.53 -23.30
CA PHE A 7 4.92 -31.14 -22.90
C PHE A 7 4.77 -31.06 -21.37
N ALA A 8 5.90 -30.91 -20.67
CA ALA A 8 5.87 -30.52 -19.27
C ALA A 8 5.41 -29.06 -19.19
N GLN A 9 4.38 -28.80 -18.38
CA GLN A 9 3.96 -27.43 -18.05
C GLN A 9 5.02 -26.83 -17.12
N GLU A 10 5.85 -25.93 -17.62
CA GLU A 10 6.78 -25.19 -16.76
C GLU A 10 5.98 -24.30 -15.81
N ASP A 11 6.17 -24.50 -14.50
CA ASP A 11 5.74 -23.56 -13.48
C ASP A 11 6.53 -22.26 -13.67
N LEU A 12 5.92 -21.29 -14.34
CA LEU A 12 6.47 -19.94 -14.45
C LEU A 12 6.61 -19.36 -13.04
N LYS A 13 7.83 -19.37 -12.52
CA LYS A 13 8.15 -18.60 -11.31
C LYS A 13 7.97 -17.12 -11.63
N PRO A 14 7.31 -16.34 -10.75
CA PRO A 14 7.21 -14.91 -10.96
C PRO A 14 8.63 -14.33 -11.06
N GLU A 15 8.90 -13.57 -12.13
CA GLU A 15 10.20 -12.93 -12.34
C GLU A 15 10.38 -11.73 -11.39
N PHE A 16 9.29 -11.11 -10.96
CA PHE A 16 9.30 -9.93 -10.11
C PHE A 16 8.39 -10.09 -8.89
N GLU A 17 8.82 -9.53 -7.77
CA GLU A 17 7.95 -9.24 -6.63
C GLU A 17 7.53 -7.77 -6.62
N VAL A 18 6.36 -7.50 -6.04
CA VAL A 18 5.76 -6.16 -5.96
C VAL A 18 5.62 -5.75 -4.51
N LYS A 19 5.92 -4.49 -4.22
CA LYS A 19 5.71 -3.88 -2.90
C LYS A 19 4.97 -2.56 -3.04
N VAL A 20 4.08 -2.29 -2.10
CA VAL A 20 3.35 -1.03 -2.01
C VAL A 20 3.79 -0.31 -0.73
N ILE A 21 4.21 0.94 -0.87
CA ILE A 21 4.44 1.86 0.24
C ILE A 21 3.33 2.92 0.19
N THR A 22 2.73 3.26 1.33
CA THR A 22 1.60 4.17 1.38
C THR A 22 1.88 5.34 2.31
N SER A 23 1.78 6.58 1.84
CA SER A 23 1.62 7.74 2.72
C SER A 23 0.14 7.99 2.97
N VAL A 24 -0.20 8.29 4.22
CA VAL A 24 -1.50 8.79 4.65
C VAL A 24 -1.24 10.09 5.39
N GLU A 25 -1.74 11.19 4.85
CA GLU A 25 -1.49 12.54 5.34
C GLU A 25 -2.82 13.17 5.71
N SER A 26 -2.94 13.58 6.97
CA SER A 26 -4.18 14.10 7.52
C SER A 26 -4.34 15.58 7.19
N ILE A 27 -5.54 15.91 6.75
CA ILE A 27 -6.00 17.30 6.58
C ILE A 27 -7.01 17.70 7.66
N ILE A 28 -7.10 16.91 8.74
CA ILE A 28 -7.96 17.21 9.89
C ILE A 28 -7.52 18.55 10.50
N PRO A 29 -8.44 19.52 10.68
CA PRO A 29 -8.20 20.77 11.41
C PRO A 29 -7.65 20.50 12.81
N ASP A 30 -7.06 21.53 13.41
CA ASP A 30 -6.45 21.46 14.75
C ASP A 30 -5.21 20.55 14.87
N GLY A 31 -4.81 19.88 13.79
CA GLY A 31 -3.58 19.10 13.75
C GLY A 31 -3.63 17.83 14.59
N LEU A 32 -4.82 17.34 14.95
CA LEU A 32 -5.03 16.08 15.68
C LEU A 32 -4.83 14.83 14.81
N GLY A 33 -4.66 15.02 13.51
CA GLY A 33 -4.36 13.97 12.54
C GLY A 33 -3.09 13.16 12.86
N ARG A 34 -3.05 11.92 12.37
CA ARG A 34 -1.88 11.03 12.51
C ARG A 34 -1.33 10.67 11.14
N SER A 35 -0.59 11.59 10.54
CA SER A 35 0.04 11.35 9.24
C SER A 35 1.18 10.32 9.34
N ARG A 36 1.23 9.34 8.44
CA ARG A 36 2.19 8.23 8.45
C ARG A 36 2.59 7.79 7.05
N LEU A 37 3.82 7.30 6.92
CA LEU A 37 4.27 6.46 5.81
C LEU A 37 4.34 5.01 6.30
N ILE A 38 3.68 4.10 5.60
CA ILE A 38 3.49 2.69 5.99
C ILE A 38 4.08 1.77 4.92
N SER A 39 4.82 0.75 5.36
CA SER A 39 5.41 -0.30 4.53
C SER A 39 5.33 -1.63 5.28
N ALA A 40 4.75 -2.67 4.66
CA ALA A 40 4.66 -3.99 5.29
C ALA A 40 5.96 -4.78 5.17
N ASN A 41 6.36 -5.48 6.23
CA ASN A 41 7.53 -6.37 6.24
C ASN A 41 7.16 -7.83 5.96
N ASP A 42 5.92 -8.22 6.28
CA ASP A 42 5.44 -9.59 6.17
C ASP A 42 4.70 -9.84 4.84
N LYS A 43 4.81 -11.06 4.30
CA LYS A 43 4.10 -11.50 3.09
C LYS A 43 2.77 -12.16 3.48
N ARG A 44 1.67 -11.77 2.83
CA ARG A 44 0.36 -12.41 2.98
C ARG A 44 -0.07 -13.06 1.67
N ASP A 45 -0.56 -14.29 1.76
CA ASP A 45 -1.16 -14.98 0.62
C ASP A 45 -2.65 -14.60 0.51
N TYR A 46 -2.99 -13.89 -0.57
CA TYR A 46 -4.36 -13.45 -0.82
C TYR A 46 -5.34 -14.63 -0.98
N LYS A 47 -4.87 -15.80 -1.41
CA LYS A 47 -5.71 -17.00 -1.61
C LYS A 47 -6.36 -17.47 -0.31
N LYS A 48 -5.70 -17.28 0.83
CA LYS A 48 -6.25 -17.60 2.17
C LYS A 48 -7.47 -16.75 2.55
N PHE A 49 -7.70 -15.66 1.83
CA PHE A 49 -8.76 -14.69 2.10
C PHE A 49 -9.69 -14.48 0.90
N THR A 50 -9.56 -15.30 -0.14
CA THR A 50 -10.34 -15.24 -1.37
C THR A 50 -11.22 -16.48 -1.47
N SER A 51 -12.48 -16.32 -1.87
CA SER A 51 -13.37 -17.43 -2.24
C SER A 51 -13.77 -17.24 -3.70
N THR A 52 -13.80 -18.33 -4.45
CA THR A 52 -14.41 -18.35 -5.78
C THR A 52 -15.92 -18.35 -5.63
N GLN A 53 -16.64 -17.77 -6.60
CA GLN A 53 -18.10 -17.87 -6.68
C GLN A 53 -18.44 -18.61 -7.98
N SER A 54 -19.31 -19.60 -7.90
CA SER A 54 -19.83 -20.37 -9.04
C SER A 54 -21.34 -20.57 -8.90
N GLU A 55 -21.97 -21.18 -9.90
CA GLU A 55 -23.39 -21.58 -9.82
C GLU A 55 -23.62 -22.59 -8.67
N ASP A 56 -22.65 -23.49 -8.44
CA ASP A 56 -22.73 -24.55 -7.42
C ASP A 56 -22.33 -24.07 -6.01
N ASP A 57 -21.52 -23.01 -5.89
CA ASP A 57 -21.11 -22.43 -4.60
C ASP A 57 -21.03 -20.90 -4.68
N ASN A 58 -22.00 -20.26 -4.04
CA ASN A 58 -22.11 -18.81 -3.89
C ASN A 58 -22.02 -18.39 -2.41
N THR A 59 -21.42 -19.24 -1.57
CA THR A 59 -21.30 -18.93 -0.15
C THR A 59 -20.34 -17.77 0.08
N ARG A 60 -20.70 -16.91 1.03
CA ARG A 60 -19.89 -15.74 1.38
C ARG A 60 -18.56 -16.17 2.00
N ASN A 61 -17.47 -15.49 1.64
CA ASN A 61 -16.18 -15.65 2.32
C ASN A 61 -16.29 -15.39 3.83
N THR A 62 -15.89 -16.37 4.65
CA THR A 62 -15.93 -16.30 6.13
C THR A 62 -14.55 -16.14 6.78
N SER A 63 -13.50 -15.92 5.99
CA SER A 63 -12.14 -15.70 6.51
C SER A 63 -12.10 -14.52 7.49
N LYS A 64 -11.31 -14.66 8.56
CA LYS A 64 -11.33 -13.70 9.67
C LYS A 64 -10.40 -12.53 9.35
N ARG A 65 -10.94 -11.32 9.37
CA ARG A 65 -10.17 -10.07 9.18
C ARG A 65 -8.96 -9.94 10.11
N LYS A 66 -9.04 -10.48 11.33
CA LYS A 66 -7.92 -10.44 12.29
C LYS A 66 -6.69 -11.20 11.80
N ASP A 67 -6.89 -12.22 10.95
CA ASP A 67 -5.81 -13.04 10.39
C ASP A 67 -5.18 -12.37 9.16
N ILE A 68 -5.92 -11.47 8.49
CA ILE A 68 -5.41 -10.61 7.40
C ILE A 68 -4.46 -9.54 7.96
N ARG A 69 -4.78 -8.96 9.13
CA ARG A 69 -4.01 -7.88 9.74
C ARG A 69 -2.53 -8.26 9.88
N VAL A 70 -1.65 -7.38 9.40
CA VAL A 70 -0.21 -7.48 9.56
C VAL A 70 0.20 -6.66 10.78
N LYS A 71 0.91 -7.29 11.73
CA LYS A 71 1.41 -6.60 12.93
C LYS A 71 2.85 -6.11 12.76
N ASP A 72 3.60 -6.70 11.84
CA ASP A 72 4.96 -6.32 11.52
C ASP A 72 5.00 -5.44 10.26
N PHE A 73 5.05 -4.13 10.49
CA PHE A 73 5.16 -3.11 9.45
C PHE A 73 6.00 -1.94 9.95
N GLU A 74 6.68 -1.27 9.02
CA GLU A 74 7.33 0.00 9.26
C GLU A 74 6.29 1.12 9.33
N GLU A 75 6.35 1.92 10.39
CA GLU A 75 5.55 3.15 10.56
C GLU A 75 6.50 4.34 10.69
N THR A 76 6.64 5.14 9.65
CA THR A 76 7.38 6.42 9.71
C THR A 76 6.41 7.55 10.01
N LYS A 77 6.73 8.39 10.99
CA LYS A 77 5.92 9.57 11.33
C LYS A 77 6.05 10.63 10.24
N LEU A 78 4.91 11.17 9.84
CA LEU A 78 4.81 12.37 9.01
C LEU A 78 4.07 13.47 9.78
N LEU A 79 4.21 14.70 9.31
CA LEU A 79 3.54 15.88 9.85
C LEU A 79 2.21 16.11 9.12
N ASN A 80 1.22 16.66 9.82
CA ASN A 80 -0.08 16.99 9.21
C ASN A 80 0.05 18.21 8.30
N PHE A 81 -0.73 18.25 7.23
CA PHE A 81 -0.74 19.37 6.30
C PHE A 81 -1.44 20.61 6.85
N TYR A 82 -2.39 20.43 7.77
CA TYR A 82 -3.22 21.51 8.31
C TYR A 82 -3.11 21.61 9.84
N ASN A 83 -3.38 22.82 10.34
CA ASN A 83 -3.76 23.10 11.72
C ASN A 83 -4.87 24.18 11.74
N VAL A 84 -5.20 24.71 12.92
CA VAL A 84 -6.18 25.81 13.09
C VAL A 84 -5.94 27.03 12.20
N ALA A 85 -4.69 27.31 11.81
CA ALA A 85 -4.30 28.49 11.04
C ALA A 85 -4.24 28.23 9.52
N GLY A 86 -4.42 26.98 9.07
CA GLY A 86 -4.38 26.60 7.67
C GLY A 86 -3.19 25.70 7.32
N ILE A 87 -2.73 25.78 6.06
CA ILE A 87 -1.72 24.89 5.49
C ILE A 87 -0.34 25.16 6.09
N ARG A 88 0.37 24.08 6.40
CA ARG A 88 1.73 24.07 6.97
C ARG A 88 2.75 23.66 5.91
N PHE A 89 3.14 24.57 5.03
CA PHE A 89 4.09 24.27 3.93
C PHE A 89 5.43 23.67 4.39
N GLN A 90 5.95 24.10 5.55
CA GLN A 90 7.15 23.49 6.14
C GLN A 90 6.95 22.02 6.51
N ASN A 91 5.74 21.63 6.93
CA ASN A 91 5.41 20.24 7.22
C ASN A 91 5.43 19.42 5.93
N ILE A 92 4.90 19.97 4.83
CA ILE A 92 4.94 19.34 3.50
C ILE A 92 6.39 19.11 3.08
N ALA A 93 7.22 20.15 3.11
CA ALA A 93 8.64 20.04 2.74
C ALA A 93 9.40 19.02 3.60
N ALA A 94 9.11 18.94 4.90
CA ALA A 94 9.70 17.94 5.79
C ALA A 94 9.22 16.51 5.45
N ASN A 95 7.94 16.34 5.15
CA ASN A 95 7.39 15.06 4.70
C ASN A 95 8.04 14.62 3.39
N ASP A 96 8.18 15.53 2.41
CA ASP A 96 8.80 15.25 1.13
C ASP A 96 10.24 14.76 1.29
N ALA A 97 11.02 15.37 2.19
CA ALA A 97 12.38 14.93 2.49
C ALA A 97 12.42 13.51 3.08
N VAL A 98 11.51 13.20 4.02
CA VAL A 98 11.42 11.87 4.65
C VAL A 98 10.96 10.80 3.65
N ILE A 99 9.95 11.11 2.84
CA ILE A 99 9.45 10.22 1.79
C ILE A 99 10.55 9.97 0.76
N SER A 100 11.20 11.03 0.26
CA SER A 100 12.30 10.92 -0.71
C SER A 100 13.44 10.06 -0.20
N SER A 101 13.80 10.20 1.09
CA SER A 101 14.78 9.33 1.74
C SER A 101 14.37 7.85 1.66
N LYS A 102 13.14 7.50 2.05
CA LYS A 102 12.65 6.11 1.94
C LYS A 102 12.63 5.60 0.50
N LEU A 103 12.13 6.40 -0.45
CA LEU A 103 12.06 5.96 -1.86
C LEU A 103 13.47 5.77 -2.45
N THR A 104 14.42 6.62 -2.08
CA THR A 104 15.82 6.48 -2.48
C THR A 104 16.45 5.22 -1.91
N THR A 105 16.19 4.90 -0.63
CA THR A 105 16.62 3.63 -0.02
C THR A 105 16.05 2.44 -0.80
N MET A 106 14.76 2.43 -1.11
CA MET A 106 14.13 1.37 -1.90
C MET A 106 14.83 1.16 -3.24
N ILE A 107 15.11 2.24 -3.97
CA ILE A 107 15.84 2.21 -5.24
C ILE A 107 17.25 1.62 -5.06
N SER A 108 17.97 2.04 -4.02
CA SER A 108 19.31 1.50 -3.72
C SER A 108 19.30 0.01 -3.35
N GLU A 109 18.19 -0.49 -2.82
CA GLU A 109 17.96 -1.91 -2.49
C GLU A 109 17.44 -2.73 -3.69
N GLY A 110 17.48 -2.16 -4.90
CA GLY A 110 17.13 -2.82 -6.15
C GLY A 110 15.64 -2.78 -6.50
N TRP A 111 14.84 -1.94 -5.83
CA TRP A 111 13.42 -1.76 -6.17
C TRP A 111 13.22 -0.65 -7.20
N ASP A 112 12.54 -0.96 -8.29
CA ASP A 112 12.11 0.01 -9.29
C ASP A 112 10.77 0.63 -8.90
N LEU A 113 10.72 1.96 -8.78
CA LEU A 113 9.45 2.68 -8.65
C LEU A 113 8.76 2.69 -10.02
N ILE A 114 7.66 1.95 -10.14
CA ILE A 114 6.98 1.77 -11.44
C ILE A 114 5.67 2.52 -11.57
N PHE A 115 5.05 2.90 -10.45
CA PHE A 115 3.79 3.63 -10.46
C PHE A 115 3.58 4.41 -9.17
N VAL A 116 2.97 5.59 -9.30
CA VAL A 116 2.54 6.42 -8.17
C VAL A 116 1.11 6.84 -8.42
N THR A 117 0.25 6.70 -7.41
CA THR A 117 -1.13 7.17 -7.47
C THR A 117 -1.54 7.80 -6.16
N SER A 118 -2.31 8.88 -6.24
CA SER A 118 -2.86 9.57 -5.08
C SER A 118 -4.38 9.55 -5.11
N ALA A 119 -4.99 9.61 -3.92
CA ALA A 119 -6.42 9.71 -3.71
C ALA A 119 -6.70 10.61 -2.52
N VAL A 120 -7.88 11.23 -2.51
CA VAL A 120 -8.35 12.06 -1.40
C VAL A 120 -9.69 11.50 -0.95
N GLU A 121 -9.83 11.32 0.36
CA GLU A 121 -11.14 11.09 0.99
C GLU A 121 -11.44 12.31 1.86
N SER A 122 -12.60 12.92 1.64
CA SER A 122 -13.13 14.03 2.43
C SER A 122 -14.56 13.72 2.81
N ASP A 123 -14.90 13.94 4.08
CA ASP A 123 -16.27 13.83 4.57
C ASP A 123 -17.07 15.05 4.12
N SER A 124 -17.68 14.97 2.93
CA SER A 124 -18.38 16.09 2.26
C SER A 124 -19.72 16.50 2.89
N GLY A 125 -19.94 16.24 4.18
CA GLY A 125 -21.13 16.68 4.92
C GLY A 125 -21.11 18.17 5.29
N GLU A 126 -22.25 18.73 5.69
CA GLU A 126 -22.39 20.16 6.06
C GLU A 126 -21.46 20.65 7.20
N LYS A 127 -20.81 19.72 7.91
CA LYS A 127 -19.82 19.99 8.96
C LYS A 127 -18.44 19.42 8.59
N ASP A 128 -18.04 19.57 7.33
CA ASP A 128 -16.75 19.06 6.85
C ASP A 128 -15.59 19.61 7.69
N GLY A 129 -14.75 18.69 8.13
CA GLY A 129 -13.58 18.91 8.96
C GLY A 129 -12.71 17.65 9.05
N ASN A 130 -12.92 16.66 8.20
CA ASN A 130 -12.15 15.44 8.22
C ASN A 130 -11.77 15.04 6.81
N GLY A 131 -10.49 14.73 6.63
CA GLY A 131 -10.04 14.15 5.40
C GLY A 131 -8.64 13.58 5.51
N ILE A 132 -8.33 12.76 4.52
CA ILE A 132 -7.03 12.14 4.34
C ILE A 132 -6.61 12.24 2.89
N PHE A 133 -5.34 12.59 2.69
CA PHE A 133 -4.63 12.44 1.44
C PHE A 133 -3.86 11.12 1.50
N ILE A 134 -4.02 10.25 0.51
CA ILE A 134 -3.33 8.97 0.44
C ILE A 134 -2.51 8.93 -0.85
N THR A 135 -1.23 8.59 -0.75
CA THR A 135 -0.40 8.27 -1.92
C THR A 135 0.16 6.87 -1.82
N ARG A 136 0.06 6.09 -2.89
CA ARG A 136 0.64 4.75 -3.02
C ARG A 136 1.78 4.78 -4.02
N TYR A 137 2.95 4.39 -3.55
CA TYR A 137 4.15 4.17 -4.33
C TYR A 137 4.29 2.66 -4.57
N ILE A 138 4.21 2.25 -5.82
CA ILE A 138 4.27 0.84 -6.21
C ILE A 138 5.64 0.55 -6.80
N PHE A 139 6.32 -0.38 -6.16
CA PHE A 139 7.65 -0.84 -6.53
C PHE A 139 7.60 -2.26 -7.06
N LYS A 140 8.52 -2.60 -7.96
CA LYS A 140 8.84 -3.99 -8.30
C LYS A 140 10.33 -4.27 -8.13
N ARG A 141 10.69 -5.52 -7.91
CA ARG A 141 12.08 -5.98 -7.88
C ARG A 141 12.17 -7.39 -8.44
N LYS A 142 13.26 -7.72 -9.14
CA LYS A 142 13.49 -9.07 -9.66
C LYS A 142 13.62 -10.06 -8.50
N ILE A 143 13.00 -11.23 -8.63
CA ILE A 143 13.16 -12.34 -7.68
C ILE A 143 14.40 -13.12 -8.09
N ASP A 144 15.36 -13.22 -7.18
CA ASP A 144 16.57 -14.05 -7.34
C ASP A 144 16.27 -15.56 -7.19
#